data_AF-A0A9P9XC37-F1
#
_entry.id   AF-A0A9P9XC37-F1
#
_cell.length_a   1.000
_cell.length_b   1.000
_cell.length_c   1.000
_cell.angle_alpha   90.00
_cell.angle_beta   90.00
_cell.angle_gamma   90.00
#
_symmetry.space_group_name_H-M   'P 1'
#
loop_
_entity.id
_entity.type
_entity.pdbx_description
1 polymer ?
#
loop_
_entity_poly.entity_id
_entity_poly.type
_entity_poly.pdbx_seq_one_letter_code
_entity_poly.pdbx_strand_id
1 'polypeptide(L)'
;MTTSAQILSRASPVATVVIDRQRLMNDIHLTAQWGGGQRWGDAPTEIGMARLALSDADKMVRDWFIKEVKKYGCKVQVDAMGNIFAIRPGRREGYPTFMGSHLDTQPAGGRYDGILGVLGGVAALRALHESGTETEYPVGVVDWTNEEGARFPQCMMASAVWAGITDVNSTHRIADIEDANVTVRSELERIGYLGAIPAHYTATPMAAHFELHIEQGPILEASNQCIGVVQGVQASKWFTITVGGRDSHTGATNFENRSDALLTSAQMILRSHQVATEFKSLASTGLLSLEPGSTNTVPGVVTFSLDLRSSENENINKMEELLRRDFESIARGENVGTVTAGCTRGRGCTVSWKVDSDAKVANFDKDCIECIEKGSESLFGEQAGSLTRRMYSGAGHDSVHTSTMVPTAMIFVPCREGITHNPTEYCSPTDCGNGAQVLLNAVLRYDHYRSTKV
;
A
#
# COMPACT_ATOMS: atom_id res chain seq x y z
N MET A 1 -26.24 -29.60 -1.74
CA MET A 1 -25.56 -28.46 -1.07
C MET A 1 -24.92 -27.63 -2.16
N THR A 2 -25.33 -26.37 -2.30
CA THR A 2 -24.76 -25.42 -3.26
C THR A 2 -23.36 -25.02 -2.75
N THR A 3 -22.32 -25.05 -3.58
CA THR A 3 -20.96 -24.66 -3.15
C THR A 3 -20.85 -23.13 -3.01
N SER A 4 -19.89 -22.60 -2.24
CA SER A 4 -19.66 -21.14 -2.12
C SER A 4 -19.54 -20.47 -3.49
N ALA A 5 -18.80 -21.09 -4.41
CA ALA A 5 -18.62 -20.61 -5.78
C ALA A 5 -19.95 -20.52 -6.56
N GLN A 6 -20.88 -21.46 -6.36
CA GLN A 6 -22.19 -21.44 -7.02
C GLN A 6 -23.14 -20.37 -6.48
N ILE A 7 -22.92 -19.89 -5.26
CA ILE A 7 -23.69 -18.80 -4.65
C ILE A 7 -23.15 -17.46 -5.16
N LEU A 8 -21.83 -17.30 -5.15
CA LEU A 8 -21.13 -16.10 -5.65
C LEU A 8 -21.35 -15.89 -7.15
N SER A 9 -21.54 -16.97 -7.92
CA SER A 9 -21.82 -16.91 -9.36
C SER A 9 -23.24 -16.48 -9.71
N ARG A 10 -24.21 -16.55 -8.80
CA ARG A 10 -25.59 -16.12 -9.11
C ARG A 10 -25.60 -14.60 -9.24
N ALA A 11 -26.07 -14.10 -10.39
CA ALA A 11 -26.38 -12.69 -10.53
C ALA A 11 -27.43 -12.34 -9.46
N SER A 12 -27.04 -11.56 -8.45
CA SER A 12 -28.00 -11.01 -7.52
C SER A 12 -28.98 -10.16 -8.36
N PRO A 13 -30.31 -10.27 -8.17
CA PRO A 13 -31.30 -9.51 -8.94
C PRO A 13 -31.30 -8.00 -8.62
N VAL A 14 -30.19 -7.48 -8.09
CA VAL A 14 -29.95 -6.07 -7.81
C VAL A 14 -29.90 -5.36 -9.16
N ALA A 15 -31.01 -4.72 -9.53
CA ALA A 15 -31.08 -3.76 -10.62
C ALA A 15 -29.82 -2.88 -10.61
N THR A 16 -29.15 -2.79 -11.76
CA THR A 16 -27.77 -2.33 -11.94
C THR A 16 -27.52 -0.99 -11.25
N VAL A 17 -26.98 -1.01 -10.02
CA VAL A 17 -26.57 0.21 -9.32
C VAL A 17 -25.28 0.68 -9.96
N VAL A 18 -25.32 1.87 -10.55
CA VAL A 18 -24.21 2.43 -11.33
C VAL A 18 -23.58 3.60 -10.60
N ILE A 19 -22.25 3.61 -10.54
CA ILE A 19 -21.47 4.74 -10.04
C ILE A 19 -21.55 5.90 -11.04
N ASP A 20 -21.94 7.09 -10.55
CA ASP A 20 -21.79 8.35 -11.28
C ASP A 20 -20.30 8.73 -11.34
N ARG A 21 -19.63 8.28 -12.42
CA ARG A 21 -18.19 8.46 -12.64
C ARG A 21 -17.78 9.93 -12.65
N GLN A 22 -18.61 10.79 -13.26
CA GLN A 22 -18.30 12.22 -13.33
C GLN A 22 -18.36 12.84 -11.94
N ARG A 23 -19.34 12.45 -11.12
CA ARG A 23 -19.44 12.97 -9.75
C ARG A 23 -18.32 12.47 -8.85
N LEU A 24 -17.89 11.22 -8.99
CA LEU A 24 -16.68 10.73 -8.32
C LEU A 24 -15.46 11.59 -8.65
N MET A 25 -15.23 11.90 -9.93
CA MET A 25 -14.12 12.76 -10.34
C MET A 25 -14.26 14.20 -9.81
N ASN A 26 -15.48 14.74 -9.80
CA ASN A 26 -15.74 16.05 -9.22
C ASN A 26 -15.41 16.07 -7.72
N ASP A 27 -15.74 15.01 -6.98
CA ASP A 27 -15.42 14.89 -5.55
C ASP A 27 -13.90 14.77 -5.32
N ILE A 28 -13.19 13.96 -6.13
CA ILE A 28 -11.72 13.88 -6.07
C ILE A 28 -11.10 15.26 -6.29
N HIS A 29 -11.53 15.99 -7.32
CA HIS A 29 -10.97 17.31 -7.62
C HIS A 29 -11.41 18.41 -6.64
N LEU A 30 -12.61 18.31 -6.07
CA LEU A 30 -13.08 19.22 -5.02
C LEU A 30 -12.24 19.03 -3.76
N THR A 31 -12.12 17.79 -3.30
CA THR A 31 -11.42 17.45 -2.05
C THR A 31 -9.91 17.68 -2.16
N ALA A 32 -9.34 17.60 -3.36
CA ALA A 32 -7.94 17.95 -3.63
C ALA A 32 -7.60 19.44 -3.37
N GLN A 33 -8.61 20.32 -3.23
CA GLN A 33 -8.37 21.72 -2.90
C GLN A 33 -7.90 21.91 -1.45
N TRP A 34 -8.19 20.96 -0.57
CA TRP A 34 -7.71 20.95 0.81
C TRP A 34 -6.39 20.20 0.87
N GLY A 35 -5.29 20.95 0.98
CA GLY A 35 -3.94 20.39 0.91
C GLY A 35 -3.40 20.32 -0.52
N GLY A 36 -3.70 21.30 -1.37
CA GLY A 36 -3.06 21.40 -2.69
C GLY A 36 -1.54 21.56 -2.56
N GLY A 37 -0.79 20.68 -3.22
CA GLY A 37 0.67 20.62 -3.15
C GLY A 37 1.36 21.38 -4.30
N GLN A 38 2.48 20.83 -4.77
CA GLN A 38 3.26 21.42 -5.84
C GLN A 38 2.49 21.41 -7.18
N ARG A 39 2.47 22.56 -7.87
CA ARG A 39 2.02 22.67 -9.27
C ARG A 39 3.11 22.23 -10.23
N TRP A 40 2.72 21.52 -11.28
CA TRP A 40 3.61 21.08 -12.36
C TRP A 40 3.13 21.51 -13.75
N GLY A 41 1.94 22.11 -13.85
CA GLY A 41 1.39 22.67 -15.08
C GLY A 41 0.34 23.76 -14.84
N ASP A 42 -0.24 24.25 -15.93
CA ASP A 42 -1.14 25.41 -15.96
C ASP A 42 -2.61 25.03 -15.76
N ALA A 43 -3.00 23.79 -16.09
CA ALA A 43 -4.39 23.38 -15.94
C ALA A 43 -4.77 23.29 -14.45
N PRO A 44 -6.06 23.46 -14.10
CA PRO A 44 -6.50 23.46 -12.70
C PRO A 44 -6.15 22.18 -11.94
N THR A 45 -6.05 21.07 -12.66
CA THR A 45 -5.74 19.74 -12.18
C THR A 45 -4.26 19.37 -12.25
N GLU A 46 -3.36 20.27 -12.70
CA GLU A 46 -1.91 20.01 -12.78
C GLU A 46 -1.21 20.47 -11.49
N ILE A 47 -1.71 19.92 -10.39
CA ILE A 47 -1.26 20.17 -9.01
C ILE A 47 -1.31 18.87 -8.22
N GLY A 48 -0.30 18.62 -7.40
CA GLY A 48 -0.24 17.51 -6.45
C GLY A 48 -1.00 17.78 -5.15
N MET A 49 -0.72 16.96 -4.15
CA MET A 49 -1.26 17.05 -2.79
C MET A 49 -0.14 17.19 -1.75
N ALA A 50 -0.50 17.81 -0.64
CA ALA A 50 0.28 17.97 0.58
C ALA A 50 -0.69 18.03 1.78
N ARG A 51 -1.58 17.03 1.88
CA ARG A 51 -2.55 16.90 2.97
C ARG A 51 -2.03 15.89 3.99
N LEU A 52 -1.05 16.33 4.78
CA LEU A 52 -0.48 15.49 5.84
C LEU A 52 -1.53 15.14 6.90
N ALA A 53 -1.40 13.95 7.50
CA ALA A 53 -2.30 13.47 8.52
C ALA A 53 -2.46 14.47 9.69
N LEU A 54 -3.70 14.63 10.15
CA LEU A 54 -4.10 15.48 11.27
C LEU A 54 -3.76 16.97 11.11
N SER A 55 -3.43 17.41 9.90
CA SER A 55 -3.32 18.83 9.57
C SER A 55 -4.69 19.49 9.48
N ASP A 56 -4.74 20.82 9.37
CA ASP A 56 -5.99 21.53 9.11
C ASP A 56 -6.61 21.12 7.76
N ALA A 57 -5.78 20.84 6.75
CA ALA A 57 -6.25 20.35 5.46
C ALA A 57 -6.90 18.96 5.57
N ASP A 58 -6.32 18.07 6.38
CA ASP A 58 -6.90 16.76 6.70
C ASP A 58 -8.23 16.91 7.45
N LYS A 59 -8.28 17.78 8.46
CA LYS A 59 -9.54 18.13 9.14
C LYS A 59 -10.64 18.59 8.17
N MET A 60 -10.31 19.45 7.21
CA MET A 60 -11.28 19.98 6.24
C MET A 60 -11.91 18.86 5.38
N VAL A 61 -11.11 17.91 4.90
CA VAL A 61 -11.64 16.80 4.10
C VAL A 61 -12.43 15.80 4.95
N ARG A 62 -12.01 15.55 6.20
CA ARG A 62 -12.76 14.71 7.15
C ARG A 62 -14.11 15.31 7.48
N ASP A 63 -14.18 16.62 7.72
CA ASP A 63 -15.43 17.34 7.96
C ASP A 63 -16.36 17.25 6.75
N TRP A 64 -15.81 17.40 5.53
CA TRP A 64 -16.55 17.20 4.29
C TRP A 64 -17.06 15.76 4.18
N PHE A 65 -16.22 14.76 4.42
CA PHE A 65 -16.56 13.34 4.35
C PHE A 65 -17.74 13.02 5.26
N ILE A 66 -17.67 13.41 6.54
CA ILE A 66 -18.74 13.21 7.52
C ILE A 66 -20.04 13.89 7.07
N LYS A 67 -19.95 15.13 6.55
CA LYS A 67 -21.13 15.87 6.06
C LYS A 67 -21.74 15.19 4.84
N GLU A 68 -20.91 14.66 3.95
CA GLU A 68 -21.33 14.04 2.70
C GLU A 68 -22.05 12.71 2.95
N VAL A 69 -21.43 11.78 3.68
CA VAL A 69 -21.99 10.45 3.95
C VAL A 69 -23.29 10.51 4.76
N LYS A 70 -23.46 11.52 5.62
CA LYS A 70 -24.73 11.74 6.36
C LYS A 70 -25.92 12.01 5.43
N LYS A 71 -25.71 12.59 4.25
CA LYS A 71 -26.78 12.79 3.25
C LYS A 71 -27.37 11.46 2.77
N TYR A 72 -26.60 10.38 2.85
CA TYR A 72 -26.98 9.05 2.37
C TYR A 72 -27.49 8.13 3.49
N GLY A 73 -27.81 8.71 4.66
CA GLY A 73 -28.37 7.99 5.80
C GLY A 73 -27.33 7.29 6.68
N CYS A 74 -26.06 7.64 6.55
CA CYS A 74 -25.01 7.01 7.35
C CYS A 74 -24.97 7.52 8.79
N LYS A 75 -24.80 6.60 9.74
CA LYS A 75 -24.36 6.90 11.10
C LYS A 75 -22.84 6.94 11.11
N VAL A 76 -22.26 7.98 11.71
CA VAL A 76 -20.80 8.16 11.76
C VAL A 76 -20.29 7.90 13.16
N GLN A 77 -19.22 7.13 13.24
CA GLN A 77 -18.46 6.82 14.44
C GLN A 77 -17.02 7.26 14.25
N VAL A 78 -16.41 7.81 15.31
CA VAL A 78 -14.98 8.15 15.33
C VAL A 78 -14.35 7.47 16.53
N ASP A 79 -13.25 6.76 16.33
CA ASP A 79 -12.54 6.05 17.39
C ASP A 79 -11.40 6.88 18.00
N ALA A 80 -10.74 6.32 19.01
CA ALA A 80 -9.66 6.95 19.75
C ALA A 80 -8.40 7.22 18.92
N MET A 81 -8.32 6.73 17.68
CA MET A 81 -7.26 7.03 16.72
C MET A 81 -7.71 7.96 15.60
N GLY A 82 -8.95 8.44 15.63
CA GLY A 82 -9.51 9.31 14.60
C GLY A 82 -9.99 8.59 13.35
N ASN A 83 -10.02 7.25 13.35
CA ASN A 83 -10.63 6.51 12.24
C ASN A 83 -12.11 6.86 12.16
N ILE A 84 -12.61 7.12 10.95
CA ILE A 84 -14.00 7.51 10.73
C ILE A 84 -14.74 6.37 10.07
N PHE A 85 -15.75 5.83 10.75
CA PHE A 85 -16.60 4.76 10.23
C PHE A 85 -17.99 5.31 9.90
N ALA A 86 -18.29 5.41 8.61
CA ALA A 86 -19.59 5.82 8.10
C ALA A 86 -20.43 4.59 7.73
N ILE A 87 -21.50 4.31 8.48
CA ILE A 87 -22.26 3.06 8.38
C ILE A 87 -23.68 3.36 7.88
N ARG A 88 -24.03 2.81 6.73
CA ARG A 88 -25.40 2.76 6.20
C ARG A 88 -26.09 1.48 6.69
N PRO A 89 -27.28 1.57 7.31
CA PRO A 89 -28.00 0.38 7.77
C PRO A 89 -28.42 -0.53 6.59
N GLY A 90 -28.44 -1.84 6.84
CA GLY A 90 -29.04 -2.84 5.96
C GLY A 90 -30.40 -3.30 6.48
N ARG A 91 -31.00 -4.29 5.81
CA ARG A 91 -32.29 -4.90 6.21
C ARG A 91 -32.20 -5.70 7.50
N ARG A 92 -31.04 -6.29 7.77
CA ARG A 92 -30.73 -7.11 8.94
C ARG A 92 -29.67 -6.42 9.77
N GLU A 93 -29.74 -6.63 11.07
CA GLU A 93 -28.65 -6.28 11.98
C GLU A 93 -27.44 -7.19 11.74
N GLY A 94 -26.24 -6.68 12.00
CA GLY A 94 -24.99 -7.42 11.85
C GLY A 94 -23.79 -6.50 11.62
N TYR A 95 -22.60 -7.10 11.45
CA TYR A 95 -21.40 -6.32 11.20
C TYR A 95 -21.39 -5.77 9.77
N PRO A 96 -20.93 -4.50 9.57
CA PRO A 96 -20.92 -3.92 8.24
C PRO A 96 -19.85 -4.53 7.33
N THR A 97 -20.12 -4.63 6.04
CA THR A 97 -19.07 -4.77 5.03
C THR A 97 -18.52 -3.37 4.73
N PHE A 98 -17.24 -3.14 5.01
CA PHE A 98 -16.61 -1.84 4.79
C PHE A 98 -15.89 -1.77 3.45
N MET A 99 -16.05 -0.62 2.81
CA MET A 99 -15.11 -0.09 1.83
C MET A 99 -14.20 0.91 2.55
N GLY A 100 -12.98 1.13 2.11
CA GLY A 100 -12.18 2.18 2.73
C GLY A 100 -10.74 2.23 2.28
N SER A 101 -10.07 3.28 2.76
CA SER A 101 -8.64 3.56 2.60
C SER A 101 -8.33 4.79 3.49
N HIS A 102 -7.48 5.72 3.05
CA HIS A 102 -7.09 6.92 3.77
C HIS A 102 -7.31 8.22 2.98
N LEU A 103 -7.46 9.34 3.70
CA LEU A 103 -7.52 10.69 3.12
C LEU A 103 -6.24 11.50 3.29
N ASP A 104 -5.33 11.12 4.18
CA ASP A 104 -4.01 11.75 4.30
C ASP A 104 -3.09 11.38 3.14
N THR A 105 -2.09 12.23 2.86
CA THR A 105 -1.15 12.06 1.73
C THR A 105 0.30 12.28 2.17
N GLN A 106 1.24 11.83 1.36
CA GLN A 106 2.63 12.31 1.39
C GLN A 106 2.75 13.85 1.26
N PRO A 107 3.89 14.46 1.65
CA PRO A 107 4.15 15.90 1.48
C PRO A 107 4.19 16.36 0.02
N ALA A 108 4.56 15.44 -0.88
CA ALA A 108 4.56 15.63 -2.34
C ALA A 108 3.68 14.55 -3.01
N GLY A 109 2.50 14.32 -2.46
CA GLY A 109 1.59 13.26 -2.87
C GLY A 109 0.84 13.55 -4.17
N GLY A 110 0.20 12.51 -4.68
CA GLY A 110 -0.76 12.57 -5.77
C GLY A 110 -2.19 12.81 -5.29
N ARG A 111 -3.15 12.81 -6.22
CA ARG A 111 -4.57 13.07 -5.92
C ARG A 111 -5.42 11.80 -5.81
N TYR A 112 -4.81 10.62 -5.93
CA TYR A 112 -5.53 9.37 -6.08
C TYR A 112 -5.15 8.33 -5.03
N ASP A 113 -3.88 8.31 -4.61
CA ASP A 113 -3.37 7.54 -3.47
C ASP A 113 -4.24 7.72 -2.23
N GLY A 114 -4.78 6.62 -1.68
CA GLY A 114 -5.80 6.55 -0.63
C GLY A 114 -7.17 7.13 -0.99
N ILE A 115 -7.18 8.37 -1.45
CA ILE A 115 -8.35 9.21 -1.72
C ILE A 115 -9.35 8.49 -2.64
N LEU A 116 -8.86 7.76 -3.66
CA LEU A 116 -9.70 7.02 -4.58
C LEU A 116 -10.51 5.93 -3.85
N GLY A 117 -9.93 5.26 -2.85
CA GLY A 117 -10.61 4.22 -2.08
C GLY A 117 -11.74 4.76 -1.22
N VAL A 118 -11.46 5.82 -0.46
CA VAL A 118 -12.46 6.48 0.38
C VAL A 118 -13.59 7.09 -0.47
N LEU A 119 -13.24 7.85 -1.52
CA LEU A 119 -14.25 8.51 -2.36
C LEU A 119 -14.98 7.53 -3.28
N GLY A 120 -14.35 6.43 -3.69
CA GLY A 120 -15.01 5.31 -4.37
C GLY A 120 -16.09 4.68 -3.47
N GLY A 121 -15.79 4.51 -2.18
CA GLY A 121 -16.76 4.10 -1.17
C GLY A 121 -17.91 5.10 -0.99
N VAL A 122 -17.62 6.40 -0.92
CA VAL A 122 -18.65 7.45 -0.86
C VAL A 122 -19.56 7.40 -2.08
N ALA A 123 -18.98 7.24 -3.27
CA ALA A 123 -19.73 7.10 -4.52
C ALA A 123 -20.63 5.84 -4.52
N ALA A 124 -20.16 4.73 -3.95
CA ALA A 124 -20.95 3.52 -3.78
C ALA A 124 -22.15 3.74 -2.83
N LEU A 125 -21.93 4.35 -1.66
CA LEU A 125 -23.02 4.67 -0.73
C LEU A 125 -24.04 5.63 -1.34
N ARG A 126 -23.58 6.62 -2.09
CA ARG A 126 -24.43 7.55 -2.85
C ARG A 126 -25.28 6.81 -3.88
N ALA A 127 -24.66 5.93 -4.69
CA ALA A 127 -25.37 5.20 -5.73
C ALA A 127 -26.45 4.28 -5.14
N LEU A 128 -26.16 3.60 -4.02
CA LEU A 128 -27.14 2.79 -3.28
C LEU A 128 -28.30 3.62 -2.72
N HIS A 129 -28.01 4.84 -2.27
CA HIS A 129 -29.04 5.76 -1.77
C HIS A 129 -29.94 6.26 -2.91
N GLU A 130 -29.36 6.75 -4.00
CA GLU A 130 -30.09 7.32 -5.14
C GLU A 130 -30.91 6.26 -5.90
N SER A 131 -30.44 5.01 -5.96
CA SER A 131 -31.20 3.91 -6.57
C SER A 131 -32.29 3.33 -5.66
N GLY A 132 -32.31 3.70 -4.37
CA GLY A 132 -33.17 3.08 -3.37
C GLY A 132 -32.81 1.61 -3.07
N THR A 133 -31.61 1.15 -3.43
CA THR A 133 -31.19 -0.24 -3.22
C THR A 133 -30.83 -0.48 -1.76
N GLU A 134 -31.52 -1.42 -1.13
CA GLU A 134 -31.19 -1.89 0.22
C GLU A 134 -30.24 -3.08 0.17
N THR A 135 -29.28 -3.12 1.10
CA THR A 135 -28.39 -4.26 1.34
C THR A 135 -28.98 -5.16 2.43
N GLU A 136 -28.64 -6.44 2.44
CA GLU A 136 -29.10 -7.39 3.46
C GLU A 136 -28.48 -7.06 4.82
N TYR A 137 -27.17 -6.81 4.88
CA TYR A 137 -26.46 -6.34 6.08
C TYR A 137 -25.98 -4.90 5.92
N PRO A 138 -25.53 -4.23 7.01
CA PRO A 138 -24.98 -2.90 6.91
C PRO A 138 -23.76 -2.85 5.97
N VAL A 139 -23.57 -1.71 5.32
CA VAL A 139 -22.38 -1.40 4.51
C VAL A 139 -21.84 -0.05 4.92
N GLY A 140 -20.53 0.17 4.78
CA GLY A 140 -19.94 1.42 5.22
C GLY A 140 -18.68 1.82 4.48
N VAL A 141 -18.21 3.02 4.82
CA VAL A 141 -16.91 3.55 4.38
C VAL A 141 -16.07 3.84 5.61
N VAL A 142 -14.81 3.40 5.60
CA VAL A 142 -13.80 3.77 6.60
C VAL A 142 -12.75 4.69 5.98
N ASP A 143 -12.40 5.74 6.72
CA ASP A 143 -11.22 6.59 6.51
C ASP A 143 -10.24 6.31 7.66
N TRP A 144 -9.13 5.66 7.34
CA TRP A 144 -8.07 5.32 8.27
C TRP A 144 -7.12 6.50 8.47
N THR A 145 -6.62 6.67 9.69
CA THR A 145 -5.77 7.81 10.04
C THR A 145 -4.28 7.51 9.90
N ASN A 146 -3.56 8.38 9.17
CA ASN A 146 -2.11 8.35 9.02
C ASN A 146 -1.63 7.02 8.42
N GLU A 147 -2.20 6.65 7.28
CA GLU A 147 -1.75 5.49 6.53
C GLU A 147 -0.34 5.75 5.98
N GLU A 148 -0.10 6.95 5.45
CA GLU A 148 1.14 7.28 4.75
C GLU A 148 2.38 7.28 5.66
N GLY A 149 2.17 7.50 6.96
CA GLY A 149 3.26 7.60 7.93
C GLY A 149 4.21 8.77 7.68
N ALA A 150 3.78 9.78 6.90
CA ALA A 150 4.65 10.87 6.46
C ALA A 150 4.99 11.85 7.59
N ARG A 151 3.96 12.36 8.27
CA ARG A 151 4.10 13.34 9.35
C ARG A 151 4.41 12.70 10.69
N PHE A 152 3.73 11.58 10.98
CA PHE A 152 3.98 10.73 12.14
C PHE A 152 4.57 9.42 11.62
N PRO A 153 5.86 9.10 11.91
CA PRO A 153 6.67 8.12 11.18
C PRO A 153 6.31 6.66 11.48
N GLN A 154 5.07 6.29 11.19
CA GLN A 154 4.52 4.95 11.24
C GLN A 154 3.43 4.84 10.17
N CYS A 155 3.65 4.03 9.13
CA CYS A 155 2.63 3.77 8.12
C CYS A 155 1.53 2.84 8.65
N MET A 156 0.35 2.88 8.00
CA MET A 156 -0.87 2.14 8.36
C MET A 156 -1.21 2.27 9.85
N MET A 157 -0.95 3.46 10.42
CA MET A 157 -0.82 3.63 11.87
C MET A 157 -2.09 3.25 12.62
N ALA A 158 -3.22 3.81 12.21
CA ALA A 158 -4.45 3.66 12.96
C ALA A 158 -5.16 2.32 12.67
N SER A 159 -4.98 1.72 11.49
CA SER A 159 -5.45 0.37 11.21
C SER A 159 -4.64 -0.68 11.97
N ALA A 160 -3.34 -0.44 12.22
CA ALA A 160 -2.53 -1.28 13.12
C ALA A 160 -3.06 -1.28 14.55
N VAL A 161 -3.47 -0.12 15.07
CA VAL A 161 -4.10 0.00 16.39
C VAL A 161 -5.46 -0.70 16.41
N TRP A 162 -6.29 -0.47 15.39
CA TRP A 162 -7.58 -1.14 15.26
C TRP A 162 -7.43 -2.67 15.24
N ALA A 163 -6.42 -3.21 14.55
CA ALA A 163 -6.10 -4.63 14.52
C ALA A 163 -5.35 -5.12 15.79
N GLY A 164 -5.16 -4.28 16.81
CA GLY A 164 -4.47 -4.68 18.05
C GLY A 164 -2.98 -5.04 17.87
N ILE A 165 -2.37 -4.65 16.75
CA ILE A 165 -0.95 -4.87 16.44
C ILE A 165 -0.08 -3.87 17.20
N THR A 166 -0.57 -2.65 17.37
CA THR A 166 0.10 -1.59 18.16
C THR A 166 -0.83 -1.04 19.25
N ASP A 167 -0.24 -0.59 20.37
CA ASP A 167 -0.99 -0.03 21.50
C ASP A 167 -1.34 1.44 21.28
N VAL A 168 -2.61 1.79 21.47
CA VAL A 168 -3.14 3.15 21.31
C VAL A 168 -2.35 4.20 22.08
N ASN A 169 -1.90 3.91 23.32
CA ASN A 169 -1.19 4.90 24.12
C ASN A 169 0.22 5.14 23.60
N SER A 170 0.90 4.08 23.11
CA SER A 170 2.20 4.22 22.45
C SER A 170 2.08 5.01 21.15
N THR A 171 1.07 4.72 20.33
CA THR A 171 0.82 5.40 19.06
C THR A 171 0.45 6.88 19.26
N HIS A 172 -0.35 7.18 20.28
CA HIS A 172 -0.67 8.55 20.71
C HIS A 172 0.55 9.42 21.04
N ARG A 173 1.67 8.81 21.44
CA ARG A 173 2.92 9.51 21.78
C ARG A 173 3.86 9.70 20.59
N ILE A 174 3.54 9.15 19.43
CA ILE A 174 4.36 9.37 18.23
C ILE A 174 4.35 10.86 17.93
N ALA A 175 5.55 11.41 17.79
CA ALA A 175 5.75 12.83 17.56
C ALA A 175 5.83 13.13 16.06
N ASP A 176 5.49 14.37 15.73
CA ASP A 176 5.72 14.97 14.42
C ASP A 176 7.23 14.92 14.09
N ILE A 177 7.56 14.67 12.83
CA ILE A 177 8.95 14.63 12.35
C ILE A 177 9.67 15.99 12.45
N GLU A 178 8.94 17.10 12.49
CA GLU A 178 9.50 18.46 12.57
C GLU A 178 9.46 19.06 13.98
N ASP A 179 8.48 18.67 14.82
CA ASP A 179 8.33 19.15 16.20
C ASP A 179 8.00 18.04 17.19
N ALA A 180 8.98 17.69 18.02
CA ALA A 180 8.85 16.65 19.03
C ALA A 180 7.77 16.91 20.10
N ASN A 181 7.26 18.14 20.23
CA ASN A 181 6.18 18.48 21.16
C ASN A 181 4.77 18.28 20.57
N VAL A 182 4.66 18.13 19.25
CA VAL A 182 3.41 17.84 18.56
C VAL A 182 3.29 16.32 18.42
N THR A 183 2.21 15.76 18.95
CA THR A 183 1.97 14.30 18.96
C THR A 183 0.68 13.97 18.22
N VAL A 184 0.56 12.69 17.82
CA VAL A 184 -0.70 12.15 17.28
C VAL A 184 -1.89 12.52 18.18
N ARG A 185 -1.74 12.32 19.50
CA ARG A 185 -2.81 12.64 20.45
C ARG A 185 -3.17 14.12 20.45
N SER A 186 -2.19 15.00 20.57
CA SER A 186 -2.46 16.44 20.64
C SER A 186 -3.12 16.94 19.36
N GLU A 187 -2.74 16.40 18.20
CA GLU A 187 -3.36 16.78 16.93
C GLU A 187 -4.77 16.23 16.79
N LEU A 188 -5.03 14.97 17.17
CA LEU A 188 -6.40 14.42 17.23
C LEU A 188 -7.32 15.27 18.13
N GLU A 189 -6.82 15.69 19.30
CA GLU A 189 -7.54 16.59 20.21
C GLU A 189 -7.77 17.96 19.55
N ARG A 190 -6.73 18.55 18.94
CA ARG A 190 -6.77 19.87 18.30
C ARG A 190 -7.78 19.93 17.15
N ILE A 191 -7.81 18.90 16.29
CA ILE A 191 -8.74 18.85 15.15
C ILE A 191 -10.13 18.32 15.54
N GLY A 192 -10.32 17.84 16.77
CA GLY A 192 -11.59 17.33 17.27
C GLY A 192 -11.94 15.90 16.80
N TYR A 193 -10.92 15.11 16.45
CA TYR A 193 -11.06 13.71 15.98
C TYR A 193 -10.55 12.69 16.99
N LEU A 194 -10.19 13.09 18.22
CA LEU A 194 -10.02 12.12 19.32
C LEU A 194 -11.40 11.56 19.71
N GLY A 195 -11.80 10.46 19.08
CA GLY A 195 -13.08 9.82 19.28
C GLY A 195 -13.19 9.06 20.61
N ALA A 196 -14.43 8.82 21.03
CA ALA A 196 -14.73 8.14 22.30
C ALA A 196 -14.77 6.61 22.18
N ILE A 197 -14.86 6.07 20.96
CA ILE A 197 -14.91 4.62 20.72
C ILE A 197 -13.48 4.06 20.83
N PRO A 198 -13.24 2.94 21.52
CA PRO A 198 -11.92 2.33 21.52
C PRO A 198 -11.48 1.98 20.09
N ALA A 199 -10.26 2.33 19.71
CA ALA A 199 -9.67 1.95 18.43
C ALA A 199 -9.25 0.47 18.47
N HIS A 200 -10.22 -0.44 18.30
CA HIS A 200 -10.01 -1.89 18.34
C HIS A 200 -11.09 -2.64 17.55
N TYR A 201 -10.72 -3.73 16.89
CA TYR A 201 -11.61 -4.49 16.01
C TYR A 201 -12.85 -5.07 16.70
N THR A 202 -12.80 -5.27 18.03
CA THR A 202 -13.97 -5.73 18.80
C THR A 202 -14.93 -4.59 19.17
N ALA A 203 -14.45 -3.34 19.22
CA ALA A 203 -15.28 -2.17 19.49
C ALA A 203 -15.97 -1.69 18.21
N THR A 204 -15.28 -1.80 17.06
CA THR A 204 -15.82 -1.49 15.73
C THR A 204 -15.67 -2.70 14.80
N PRO A 205 -16.50 -3.75 14.97
CA PRO A 205 -16.39 -4.98 14.20
C PRO A 205 -16.79 -4.81 12.75
N MET A 206 -16.09 -5.52 11.87
CA MET A 206 -16.36 -5.59 10.43
C MET A 206 -16.71 -7.02 10.03
N ALA A 207 -17.56 -7.16 9.02
CA ALA A 207 -17.76 -8.45 8.37
C ALA A 207 -16.70 -8.75 7.32
N ALA A 208 -16.28 -7.70 6.59
CA ALA A 208 -15.19 -7.73 5.62
C ALA A 208 -14.73 -6.31 5.28
N HIS A 209 -13.54 -6.21 4.69
CA HIS A 209 -12.96 -4.96 4.19
C HIS A 209 -12.61 -5.09 2.69
N PHE A 210 -13.03 -4.12 1.88
CA PHE A 210 -12.64 -4.01 0.48
C PHE A 210 -12.00 -2.65 0.24
N GLU A 211 -10.79 -2.63 -0.30
CA GLU A 211 -10.08 -1.39 -0.57
C GLU A 211 -9.81 -1.23 -2.06
N LEU A 212 -10.26 -0.10 -2.61
CA LEU A 212 -9.91 0.32 -3.96
C LEU A 212 -8.71 1.25 -3.87
N HIS A 213 -7.70 1.01 -4.70
CA HIS A 213 -6.49 1.80 -4.71
C HIS A 213 -5.93 1.93 -6.13
N ILE A 214 -5.09 2.93 -6.37
CA ILE A 214 -4.24 2.93 -7.55
C ILE A 214 -3.13 1.88 -7.39
N GLU A 215 -2.63 1.32 -8.49
CA GLU A 215 -1.60 0.29 -8.44
C GLU A 215 -0.30 0.73 -7.77
N GLN A 216 0.04 2.03 -7.89
CA GLN A 216 1.35 2.58 -7.53
C GLN A 216 2.52 1.93 -8.30
N GLY A 217 2.20 1.24 -9.39
CA GLY A 217 3.13 0.53 -10.26
C GLY A 217 2.64 0.54 -11.71
N PRO A 218 3.48 0.08 -12.65
CA PRO A 218 3.21 0.23 -14.08
C PRO A 218 2.54 -1.01 -14.71
N ILE A 219 2.24 -2.07 -13.97
CA ILE A 219 1.88 -3.38 -14.53
C ILE A 219 0.56 -3.31 -15.30
N LEU A 220 -0.49 -2.72 -14.73
CA LEU A 220 -1.80 -2.63 -15.36
C LEU A 220 -1.76 -1.75 -16.61
N GLU A 221 -1.09 -0.59 -16.55
CA GLU A 221 -0.90 0.27 -17.72
C GLU A 221 -0.09 -0.45 -18.82
N ALA A 222 1.07 -1.01 -18.47
CA ALA A 222 1.94 -1.70 -19.43
C ALA A 222 1.28 -2.94 -20.06
N SER A 223 0.33 -3.56 -19.37
CA SER A 223 -0.44 -4.72 -19.87
C SER A 223 -1.80 -4.36 -20.47
N ASN A 224 -2.17 -3.07 -20.54
CA ASN A 224 -3.47 -2.58 -21.00
C ASN A 224 -4.65 -3.23 -20.26
N GLN A 225 -4.53 -3.43 -18.95
CA GLN A 225 -5.56 -4.02 -18.10
C GLN A 225 -6.14 -2.94 -17.19
N CYS A 226 -7.44 -3.01 -16.91
CA CYS A 226 -8.15 -1.97 -16.17
C CYS A 226 -8.25 -2.27 -14.67
N ILE A 227 -8.21 -3.55 -14.27
CA ILE A 227 -8.41 -3.96 -12.88
C ILE A 227 -7.38 -5.00 -12.45
N GLY A 228 -6.69 -4.69 -11.36
CA GLY A 228 -5.92 -5.64 -10.58
C GLY A 228 -6.78 -6.25 -9.48
N VAL A 229 -7.01 -7.55 -9.54
CA VAL A 229 -7.59 -8.33 -8.45
C VAL A 229 -6.45 -8.68 -7.49
N VAL A 230 -6.30 -7.86 -6.45
CA VAL A 230 -5.17 -7.97 -5.53
C VAL A 230 -5.41 -9.14 -4.59
N GLN A 231 -4.45 -10.06 -4.53
CA GLN A 231 -4.56 -11.30 -3.75
C GLN A 231 -3.80 -11.24 -2.43
N GLY A 232 -3.06 -10.17 -2.21
CA GLY A 232 -2.23 -9.97 -1.04
C GLY A 232 -1.20 -8.88 -1.23
N VAL A 233 -0.38 -8.69 -0.21
CA VAL A 233 0.79 -7.81 -0.25
C VAL A 233 2.04 -8.68 -0.24
N GLN A 234 2.99 -8.36 -1.12
CA GLN A 234 4.23 -9.14 -1.24
C GLN A 234 5.05 -9.09 0.06
N ALA A 235 5.81 -10.15 0.30
CA ALA A 235 6.79 -10.14 1.39
C ALA A 235 7.92 -9.16 1.08
N SER A 236 8.52 -8.61 2.13
CA SER A 236 9.74 -7.82 2.02
C SER A 236 10.69 -8.13 3.17
N LYS A 237 11.99 -8.10 2.89
CA LYS A 237 13.02 -8.26 3.90
C LYS A 237 14.15 -7.29 3.64
N TRP A 238 14.42 -6.46 4.64
CA TRP A 238 15.41 -5.38 4.54
C TRP A 238 16.63 -5.72 5.37
N PHE A 239 17.79 -5.45 4.79
CA PHE A 239 19.07 -5.65 5.44
C PHE A 239 19.95 -4.42 5.32
N THR A 240 20.75 -4.20 6.34
CA THR A 240 21.96 -3.37 6.27
C THR A 240 23.14 -4.31 6.08
N ILE A 241 23.87 -4.14 4.98
CA ILE A 241 25.07 -4.90 4.63
C ILE A 241 26.28 -4.02 4.86
N THR A 242 27.25 -4.50 5.63
CA THR A 242 28.54 -3.82 5.84
C THR A 242 29.67 -4.66 5.29
N VAL A 243 30.48 -4.08 4.42
CA VAL A 243 31.65 -4.70 3.80
C VAL A 243 32.90 -4.05 4.38
N GLY A 244 33.73 -4.85 5.04
CA GLY A 244 34.99 -4.42 5.64
C GLY A 244 36.20 -4.83 4.79
N GLY A 245 36.95 -3.85 4.32
CA GLY A 245 38.19 -3.96 3.57
C GLY A 245 39.35 -3.25 4.29
N ARG A 246 40.20 -2.55 3.53
CA ARG A 246 41.30 -1.77 4.10
C ARG A 246 41.64 -0.55 3.25
N ASP A 247 41.69 0.61 3.90
CA ASP A 247 42.14 1.86 3.29
C ASP A 247 43.53 1.72 2.66
N SER A 248 43.69 2.22 1.44
CA SER A 248 45.00 2.25 0.78
C SER A 248 45.07 3.29 -0.32
N HIS A 249 46.28 3.73 -0.70
CA HIS A 249 46.44 4.73 -1.75
C HIS A 249 46.09 4.16 -3.14
N THR A 250 45.23 4.82 -3.90
CA THR A 250 44.72 4.32 -5.20
C THR A 250 45.78 4.21 -6.29
N GLY A 251 46.87 4.97 -6.21
CA GLY A 251 47.96 4.93 -7.19
C GLY A 251 49.14 4.04 -6.79
N ALA A 252 49.36 3.81 -5.49
CA ALA A 252 50.57 3.12 -4.99
C ALA A 252 50.31 1.65 -4.66
N THR A 253 49.03 1.27 -4.53
CA THR A 253 48.61 -0.10 -4.20
C THR A 253 48.07 -0.76 -5.46
N ASN A 254 48.77 -1.73 -6.02
CA ASN A 254 48.28 -2.55 -7.14
C ASN A 254 47.06 -3.40 -6.71
N PHE A 255 46.29 -3.88 -7.68
CA PHE A 255 45.02 -4.57 -7.42
C PHE A 255 45.16 -5.82 -6.54
N GLU A 256 46.23 -6.60 -6.72
CA GLU A 256 46.50 -7.82 -5.96
C GLU A 256 46.67 -7.57 -4.45
N ASN A 257 47.01 -6.35 -4.05
CA ASN A 257 47.26 -5.97 -2.67
C ASN A 257 46.12 -5.16 -2.03
N ARG A 258 44.98 -5.01 -2.71
CA ARG A 258 43.82 -4.27 -2.20
C ARG A 258 42.82 -5.18 -1.49
N SER A 259 42.17 -4.61 -0.48
CA SER A 259 40.92 -5.09 0.11
C SER A 259 39.88 -4.00 -0.14
N ASP A 260 39.42 -3.91 -1.39
CA ASP A 260 38.59 -2.80 -1.90
C ASP A 260 37.11 -3.04 -1.56
N ALA A 261 36.63 -2.40 -0.49
CA ALA A 261 35.27 -2.63 0.00
C ALA A 261 34.20 -2.16 -1.00
N LEU A 262 34.48 -1.14 -1.81
CA LEU A 262 33.53 -0.61 -2.79
C LEU A 262 33.40 -1.53 -4.00
N LEU A 263 34.52 -2.03 -4.54
CA LEU A 263 34.46 -3.01 -5.62
C LEU A 263 33.73 -4.28 -5.19
N THR A 264 34.03 -4.80 -4.00
CA THR A 264 33.33 -5.95 -3.42
C THR A 264 31.82 -5.67 -3.26
N SER A 265 31.45 -4.49 -2.77
CA SER A 265 30.03 -4.10 -2.60
C SER A 265 29.32 -3.98 -3.95
N ALA A 266 29.96 -3.41 -4.97
CA ALA A 266 29.37 -3.31 -6.32
C ALA A 266 29.08 -4.69 -6.92
N GLN A 267 29.97 -5.66 -6.69
CA GLN A 267 29.75 -7.06 -7.08
C GLN A 267 28.55 -7.67 -6.34
N MET A 268 28.44 -7.45 -5.03
CA MET A 268 27.31 -7.93 -4.21
C MET A 268 25.97 -7.33 -4.67
N ILE A 269 25.93 -6.03 -4.99
CA ILE A 269 24.74 -5.35 -5.52
C ILE A 269 24.32 -5.98 -6.86
N LEU A 270 25.27 -6.18 -7.79
CA LEU A 270 24.98 -6.83 -9.06
C LEU A 270 24.49 -8.27 -8.88
N ARG A 271 25.09 -9.04 -7.96
CA ARG A 271 24.66 -10.40 -7.67
C ARG A 271 23.25 -10.45 -7.08
N SER A 272 22.89 -9.48 -6.23
CA SER A 272 21.53 -9.34 -5.69
C SER A 272 20.49 -9.22 -6.79
N HIS A 273 20.77 -8.37 -7.79
CA HIS A 273 19.88 -8.20 -8.94
C HIS A 273 19.74 -9.49 -9.78
N GLN A 274 20.85 -10.19 -10.04
CA GLN A 274 20.84 -11.46 -10.76
C GLN A 274 20.00 -12.52 -10.05
N VAL A 275 20.21 -12.71 -8.74
CA VAL A 275 19.45 -13.66 -7.94
C VAL A 275 17.97 -13.30 -7.93
N ALA A 276 17.61 -12.04 -7.68
CA ALA A 276 16.21 -11.63 -7.71
C ALA A 276 15.54 -11.90 -9.08
N THR A 277 16.27 -11.66 -10.17
CA THR A 277 15.79 -11.94 -11.53
C THR A 277 15.53 -13.44 -11.74
N GLU A 278 16.43 -14.32 -11.28
CA GLU A 278 16.26 -15.78 -11.35
C GLU A 278 14.98 -16.24 -10.63
N PHE A 279 14.65 -15.60 -9.51
CA PHE A 279 13.45 -15.88 -8.70
C PHE A 279 12.21 -15.06 -9.10
N LYS A 280 12.25 -14.31 -10.23
CA LYS A 280 11.16 -13.40 -10.64
C LYS A 280 10.68 -12.48 -9.50
N SER A 281 11.64 -12.03 -8.71
CA SER A 281 11.48 -11.24 -7.49
C SER A 281 12.22 -9.91 -7.65
N LEU A 282 12.22 -9.07 -6.62
CA LEU A 282 12.90 -7.77 -6.64
C LEU A 282 14.03 -7.74 -5.61
N ALA A 283 15.13 -7.09 -5.99
CA ALA A 283 16.21 -6.69 -5.09
C ALA A 283 16.59 -5.25 -5.39
N SER A 284 16.79 -4.42 -4.37
CA SER A 284 17.16 -3.00 -4.54
C SER A 284 18.12 -2.52 -3.46
N THR A 285 18.95 -1.54 -3.81
CA THR A 285 19.83 -0.82 -2.90
C THR A 285 19.48 0.66 -2.96
N GLY A 286 18.81 1.16 -1.91
CA GLY A 286 18.39 2.55 -1.80
C GLY A 286 19.39 3.44 -1.04
N LEU A 287 20.19 2.85 -0.15
CA LEU A 287 21.20 3.55 0.66
C LEU A 287 22.59 2.97 0.39
N LEU A 288 23.58 3.86 0.21
CA LEU A 288 24.99 3.50 0.04
C LEU A 288 25.87 4.57 0.69
N SER A 289 26.79 4.14 1.56
CA SER A 289 27.77 4.99 2.23
C SER A 289 29.14 4.32 2.22
N LEU A 290 30.20 5.12 2.15
CA LEU A 290 31.58 4.62 2.09
C LEU A 290 32.53 5.52 2.89
N GLU A 291 33.52 4.90 3.54
CA GLU A 291 34.55 5.58 4.32
C GLU A 291 35.95 5.24 3.76
N PRO A 292 36.91 6.19 3.72
CA PRO A 292 36.82 7.57 4.23
C PRO A 292 36.22 8.59 3.24
N GLY A 293 35.85 8.18 2.01
CA GLY A 293 35.25 9.09 1.04
C GLY A 293 36.24 10.04 0.34
N SER A 294 37.45 9.58 0.03
CA SER A 294 38.48 10.36 -0.69
C SER A 294 38.79 9.78 -2.07
N THR A 295 38.86 10.62 -3.10
CA THR A 295 39.12 10.22 -4.50
C THR A 295 40.39 9.39 -4.68
N ASN A 296 41.43 9.63 -3.88
CA ASN A 296 42.72 8.94 -3.99
C ASN A 296 42.93 7.84 -2.93
N THR A 297 41.87 7.43 -2.23
CA THR A 297 41.91 6.37 -1.22
C THR A 297 40.91 5.27 -1.59
N VAL A 298 41.39 4.04 -1.67
CA VAL A 298 40.53 2.85 -1.76
C VAL A 298 39.75 2.74 -0.45
N PRO A 299 38.42 2.67 -0.45
CA PRO A 299 37.63 2.65 0.77
C PRO A 299 37.77 1.33 1.51
N GLY A 300 37.96 1.43 2.83
CA GLY A 300 38.04 0.30 3.74
C GLY A 300 36.71 -0.11 4.34
N VAL A 301 35.67 0.72 4.26
CA VAL A 301 34.33 0.34 4.73
C VAL A 301 33.27 0.85 3.75
N VAL A 302 32.31 -0.01 3.43
CA VAL A 302 31.09 0.35 2.71
C VAL A 302 29.89 -0.23 3.43
N THR A 303 28.86 0.57 3.62
CA THR A 303 27.56 0.11 4.15
C THR A 303 26.46 0.43 3.14
N PHE A 304 25.64 -0.56 2.82
CA PHE A 304 24.53 -0.41 1.88
C PHE A 304 23.27 -1.17 2.33
N SER A 305 22.10 -0.70 1.89
CA SER A 305 20.83 -1.40 2.13
C SER A 305 20.58 -2.48 1.08
N LEU A 306 19.97 -3.60 1.47
CA LEU A 306 19.39 -4.59 0.56
C LEU A 306 17.90 -4.77 0.89
N ASP A 307 17.03 -4.39 -0.04
CA ASP A 307 15.59 -4.64 0.01
C ASP A 307 15.25 -5.81 -0.93
N LEU A 308 14.86 -6.96 -0.37
CA LEU A 308 14.35 -8.10 -1.12
C LEU A 308 12.83 -8.14 -1.04
N ARG A 309 12.15 -8.32 -2.18
CA ARG A 309 10.69 -8.49 -2.21
C ARG A 309 10.25 -9.65 -3.10
N SER A 310 9.22 -10.38 -2.67
CA SER A 310 8.67 -11.49 -3.43
C SER A 310 7.22 -11.78 -3.06
N SER A 311 6.42 -12.26 -4.02
CA SER A 311 5.07 -12.78 -3.77
C SER A 311 5.06 -14.11 -3.01
N GLU A 312 6.23 -14.73 -2.76
CA GLU A 312 6.36 -16.00 -2.05
C GLU A 312 7.42 -15.90 -0.95
N ASN A 313 7.03 -16.18 0.30
CA ASN A 313 7.95 -16.16 1.45
C ASN A 313 9.14 -17.10 1.26
N GLU A 314 8.92 -18.26 0.62
CA GLU A 314 10.00 -19.22 0.35
C GLU A 314 11.08 -18.66 -0.57
N ASN A 315 10.70 -17.82 -1.54
CA ASN A 315 11.66 -17.22 -2.47
C ASN A 315 12.54 -16.21 -1.74
N ILE A 316 12.01 -15.42 -0.79
CA ILE A 316 12.85 -14.55 0.05
C ILE A 316 13.88 -15.37 0.81
N ASN A 317 13.46 -16.45 1.47
CA ASN A 317 14.38 -17.29 2.25
C ASN A 317 15.46 -17.91 1.36
N LYS A 318 15.10 -18.46 0.20
CA LYS A 318 16.04 -19.05 -0.77
C LYS A 318 16.99 -18.01 -1.33
N MET A 319 16.50 -16.81 -1.67
CA MET A 319 17.33 -15.70 -2.13
C MET A 319 18.31 -15.23 -1.04
N GLU A 320 17.84 -15.09 0.21
CA GLU A 320 18.69 -14.70 1.34
C GLU A 320 19.80 -15.74 1.56
N GLU A 321 19.46 -17.03 1.64
CA GLU A 321 20.44 -18.12 1.81
C GLU A 321 21.49 -18.11 0.70
N LEU A 322 21.03 -17.96 -0.55
CA LEU A 322 21.89 -17.89 -1.73
C LEU A 322 22.81 -16.66 -1.68
N LEU A 323 22.26 -15.48 -1.38
CA LEU A 323 23.02 -14.23 -1.33
C LEU A 323 24.01 -14.20 -0.17
N ARG A 324 23.67 -14.75 0.99
CA ARG A 324 24.61 -14.87 2.12
C ARG A 324 25.85 -15.66 1.71
N ARG A 325 25.63 -16.86 1.13
CA ARG A 325 26.72 -17.71 0.64
C ARG A 325 27.54 -17.01 -0.45
N ASP A 326 26.86 -16.44 -1.44
CA ASP A 326 27.51 -15.81 -2.59
C ASP A 326 28.27 -14.54 -2.17
N PHE A 327 27.76 -13.75 -1.21
CA PHE A 327 28.45 -12.58 -0.67
C PHE A 327 29.71 -12.96 0.09
N GLU A 328 29.67 -14.02 0.89
CA GLU A 328 30.87 -14.52 1.56
C GLU A 328 31.93 -14.98 0.54
N SER A 329 31.54 -15.66 -0.52
CA SER A 329 32.44 -16.04 -1.63
C SER A 329 33.02 -14.82 -2.35
N ILE A 330 32.19 -13.83 -2.69
CA ILE A 330 32.63 -12.56 -3.30
C ILE A 330 33.62 -11.85 -2.38
N ALA A 331 33.35 -11.79 -1.07
CA ALA A 331 34.23 -11.17 -0.09
C ALA A 331 35.61 -11.88 -0.01
N ARG A 332 35.66 -13.22 -0.15
CA ARG A 332 36.93 -13.99 -0.23
C ARG A 332 37.66 -13.84 -1.58
N GLY A 333 37.09 -13.10 -2.53
CA GLY A 333 37.61 -12.96 -3.89
C GLY A 333 37.47 -14.23 -4.73
N GLU A 334 36.50 -15.08 -4.41
CA GLU A 334 36.14 -16.26 -5.21
C GLU A 334 35.25 -15.85 -6.39
N ASN A 335 35.24 -16.67 -7.44
CA ASN A 335 34.38 -16.41 -8.59
C ASN A 335 32.94 -16.82 -8.30
N VAL A 336 32.01 -15.87 -8.45
CA VAL A 336 30.57 -16.10 -8.37
C VAL A 336 29.94 -15.61 -9.67
N GLY A 337 29.42 -16.55 -10.46
CA GLY A 337 28.83 -16.25 -11.77
C GLY A 337 29.79 -15.48 -12.68
N THR A 338 29.27 -14.42 -13.31
CA THR A 338 30.05 -13.49 -14.15
C THR A 338 30.50 -12.23 -13.40
N VAL A 339 30.16 -12.12 -12.11
CA VAL A 339 30.23 -10.86 -11.34
C VAL A 339 31.68 -10.42 -11.09
N THR A 340 32.60 -11.37 -10.97
CA THR A 340 34.05 -11.14 -10.77
C THR A 340 34.86 -11.33 -12.05
N ALA A 341 34.20 -11.60 -13.18
CA ALA A 341 34.89 -11.93 -14.43
C ALA A 341 35.71 -10.74 -14.95
N GLY A 342 36.97 -10.99 -15.31
CA GLY A 342 37.89 -9.96 -15.82
C GLY A 342 38.47 -9.03 -14.75
N CYS A 343 38.16 -9.22 -13.46
CA CYS A 343 38.77 -8.47 -12.38
C CYS A 343 40.08 -9.13 -11.89
N THR A 344 41.06 -8.31 -11.48
CA THR A 344 42.25 -8.81 -10.77
C THR A 344 41.88 -9.14 -9.33
N ARG A 345 42.25 -10.34 -8.86
CA ARG A 345 41.94 -10.80 -7.50
C ARG A 345 42.76 -10.02 -6.46
N GLY A 346 42.07 -9.38 -5.51
CA GLY A 346 42.69 -8.72 -4.34
C GLY A 346 42.89 -9.65 -3.14
N ARG A 347 43.16 -9.06 -1.96
CA ARG A 347 43.37 -9.77 -0.68
C ARG A 347 42.08 -10.23 0.01
N GLY A 348 40.93 -9.85 -0.53
CA GLY A 348 39.61 -10.13 0.05
C GLY A 348 39.17 -9.11 1.09
N CYS A 349 37.89 -9.17 1.42
CA CYS A 349 37.14 -8.33 2.34
C CYS A 349 36.34 -9.24 3.30
N THR A 350 35.60 -8.62 4.21
CA THR A 350 34.63 -9.26 5.10
C THR A 350 33.25 -8.69 4.82
N VAL A 351 32.20 -9.43 5.17
CA VAL A 351 30.81 -8.98 5.02
C VAL A 351 30.02 -9.35 6.27
N SER A 352 29.19 -8.42 6.75
CA SER A 352 28.25 -8.64 7.85
C SER A 352 26.86 -8.14 7.47
N TRP A 353 25.85 -8.77 8.05
CA TRP A 353 24.44 -8.51 7.77
C TRP A 353 23.73 -8.12 9.06
N LYS A 354 22.85 -7.13 8.97
CA LYS A 354 21.87 -6.80 9.99
C LYS A 354 20.48 -6.86 9.35
N VAL A 355 19.54 -7.57 9.96
CA VAL A 355 18.13 -7.55 9.54
C VAL A 355 17.49 -6.30 10.12
N ASP A 356 16.93 -5.46 9.26
CA ASP A 356 16.23 -4.24 9.67
C ASP A 356 14.70 -4.45 9.70
N SER A 357 14.17 -5.27 8.79
CA SER A 357 12.74 -5.61 8.73
C SER A 357 12.53 -6.98 8.08
N ASP A 358 11.50 -7.71 8.50
CA ASP A 358 11.09 -9.02 7.95
C ASP A 358 9.56 -9.11 7.93
N ALA A 359 8.96 -8.72 6.80
CA ALA A 359 7.54 -8.73 6.56
C ALA A 359 7.16 -9.89 5.63
N LYS A 360 6.23 -10.75 6.10
CA LYS A 360 5.74 -11.91 5.34
C LYS A 360 4.64 -11.50 4.37
N VAL A 361 4.40 -12.35 3.37
CA VAL A 361 3.24 -12.23 2.46
C VAL A 361 1.96 -12.19 3.29
N ALA A 362 1.17 -11.14 3.11
CA ALA A 362 -0.19 -11.07 3.62
C ALA A 362 -1.13 -11.59 2.54
N ASN A 363 -1.83 -12.71 2.79
CA ASN A 363 -2.79 -13.27 1.84
C ASN A 363 -4.20 -12.74 2.13
N PHE A 364 -4.88 -12.30 1.08
CA PHE A 364 -6.27 -11.86 1.15
C PHE A 364 -7.27 -13.01 1.04
N ASP A 365 -8.49 -12.75 1.50
CA ASP A 365 -9.55 -13.74 1.61
C ASP A 365 -10.04 -14.20 0.24
N LYS A 366 -10.18 -15.51 0.07
CA LYS A 366 -10.53 -16.12 -1.23
C LYS A 366 -11.94 -15.75 -1.70
N ASP A 367 -12.89 -15.63 -0.78
CA ASP A 367 -14.27 -15.26 -1.12
C ASP A 367 -14.35 -13.78 -1.50
N CYS A 368 -13.58 -12.92 -0.82
CA CYS A 368 -13.45 -11.50 -1.19
C CYS A 368 -12.79 -11.34 -2.57
N ILE A 369 -11.72 -12.09 -2.87
CA ILE A 369 -11.08 -12.12 -4.19
C ILE A 369 -12.10 -12.55 -5.26
N GLU A 370 -12.85 -13.62 -5.03
CA GLU A 370 -13.87 -14.09 -5.98
C GLU A 370 -14.99 -13.04 -6.18
N CYS A 371 -15.40 -12.32 -5.12
CA CYS A 371 -16.35 -11.21 -5.25
C CYS A 371 -15.85 -10.11 -6.19
N ILE A 372 -14.55 -9.79 -6.16
CA ILE A 372 -13.94 -8.81 -7.06
C ILE A 372 -13.90 -9.32 -8.50
N GLU A 373 -13.49 -10.57 -8.71
CA GLU A 373 -13.45 -11.20 -10.04
C GLU A 373 -14.85 -11.19 -10.68
N LYS A 374 -15.85 -11.67 -9.92
CA LYS A 374 -17.25 -11.65 -10.35
C LYS A 374 -17.81 -10.23 -10.48
N GLY A 375 -17.32 -9.29 -9.67
CA GLY A 375 -17.66 -7.88 -9.77
C GLY A 375 -17.14 -7.25 -11.08
N SER A 376 -15.96 -7.67 -11.52
CA SER A 376 -15.37 -7.26 -12.81
C SER A 376 -16.02 -7.94 -14.00
N GLU A 377 -16.39 -9.22 -13.89
CA GLU A 377 -17.21 -9.92 -14.90
C GLU A 377 -18.54 -9.19 -15.14
N SER A 378 -19.18 -8.67 -14.08
CA SER A 378 -20.41 -7.88 -14.21
C SER A 378 -20.22 -6.56 -14.96
N LEU A 379 -19.03 -5.95 -14.90
CA LEU A 379 -18.74 -4.69 -15.57
C LEU A 379 -18.31 -4.88 -17.03
N PHE A 380 -17.42 -5.84 -17.27
CA PHE A 380 -16.76 -6.00 -18.57
C PHE A 380 -17.33 -7.14 -19.43
N GLY A 381 -18.21 -7.98 -18.88
CA GLY A 381 -18.76 -9.14 -19.60
C GLY A 381 -17.66 -10.04 -20.15
N GLU A 382 -17.74 -10.37 -21.44
CA GLU A 382 -16.78 -11.24 -22.13
C GLU A 382 -15.34 -10.70 -22.12
N GLN A 383 -15.15 -9.39 -21.95
CA GLN A 383 -13.82 -8.76 -21.92
C GLN A 383 -13.14 -8.84 -20.56
N ALA A 384 -13.82 -9.33 -19.51
CA ALA A 384 -13.27 -9.38 -18.16
C ALA A 384 -11.94 -10.15 -18.10
N GLY A 385 -11.81 -11.25 -18.85
CA GLY A 385 -10.57 -12.05 -18.87
C GLY A 385 -9.35 -11.31 -19.45
N SER A 386 -9.53 -10.34 -20.36
CA SER A 386 -8.43 -9.54 -20.90
C SER A 386 -8.18 -8.26 -20.10
N LEU A 387 -9.23 -7.69 -19.47
CA LEU A 387 -9.15 -6.43 -18.73
C LEU A 387 -8.84 -6.58 -17.25
N THR A 388 -8.78 -7.81 -16.73
CA THR A 388 -8.49 -8.09 -15.32
C THR A 388 -7.27 -8.98 -15.17
N ARG A 389 -6.53 -8.82 -14.07
CA ARG A 389 -5.47 -9.75 -13.68
C ARG A 389 -5.43 -9.95 -12.19
N ARG A 390 -5.01 -11.13 -11.75
CA ARG A 390 -4.56 -11.34 -10.36
C ARG A 390 -3.17 -10.74 -10.18
N MET A 391 -2.94 -10.09 -9.04
CA MET A 391 -1.63 -9.52 -8.70
C MET A 391 -1.43 -9.39 -7.19
N TYR A 392 -0.20 -9.08 -6.78
CA TYR A 392 0.14 -8.69 -5.41
C TYR A 392 0.44 -7.19 -5.36
N SER A 393 0.07 -6.53 -4.27
CA SER A 393 0.51 -5.17 -4.00
C SER A 393 2.00 -5.16 -3.68
N GLY A 394 2.69 -4.15 -4.22
CA GLY A 394 4.07 -3.86 -3.87
C GLY A 394 4.25 -2.99 -2.62
N ALA A 395 3.19 -2.26 -2.24
CA ALA A 395 3.13 -1.34 -1.12
C ALA A 395 2.26 -1.89 0.03
N GLY A 396 2.49 -1.37 1.24
CA GLY A 396 1.59 -1.56 2.38
C GLY A 396 0.30 -0.77 2.19
N HIS A 397 -0.78 -1.23 2.81
CA HIS A 397 -2.10 -0.62 2.82
C HIS A 397 -2.78 -0.99 4.14
N ASP A 398 -3.77 -0.21 4.60
CA ASP A 398 -4.54 -0.57 5.79
C ASP A 398 -5.15 -1.97 5.72
N SER A 399 -5.47 -2.44 4.50
CA SER A 399 -5.91 -3.82 4.25
C SER A 399 -4.95 -4.91 4.74
N VAL A 400 -3.65 -4.63 4.87
CA VAL A 400 -2.69 -5.55 5.52
C VAL A 400 -3.15 -5.84 6.95
N HIS A 401 -3.51 -4.81 7.71
CA HIS A 401 -3.92 -4.97 9.10
C HIS A 401 -5.34 -5.52 9.21
N THR A 402 -6.29 -5.08 8.37
CA THR A 402 -7.64 -5.65 8.40
C THR A 402 -7.67 -7.13 8.05
N SER A 403 -6.81 -7.58 7.12
CA SER A 403 -6.71 -8.99 6.71
C SER A 403 -6.34 -9.95 7.84
N THR A 404 -5.74 -9.44 8.92
CA THR A 404 -5.42 -10.25 10.12
C THR A 404 -6.64 -10.53 10.98
N MET A 405 -7.72 -9.76 10.84
CA MET A 405 -8.91 -9.82 11.68
C MET A 405 -10.17 -10.23 10.92
N VAL A 406 -10.32 -9.80 9.66
CA VAL A 406 -11.54 -9.98 8.87
C VAL A 406 -11.22 -10.31 7.41
N PRO A 407 -12.13 -11.01 6.70
CA PRO A 407 -12.04 -11.20 5.26
C PRO A 407 -11.76 -9.89 4.55
N THR A 408 -10.67 -9.82 3.80
CA THR A 408 -10.18 -8.59 3.17
C THR A 408 -9.70 -8.89 1.76
N ALA A 409 -9.92 -8.00 0.80
CA ALA A 409 -9.24 -7.99 -0.50
C ALA A 409 -9.16 -6.58 -1.08
N MET A 410 -8.30 -6.36 -2.07
CA MET A 410 -8.15 -5.06 -2.73
C MET A 410 -8.35 -5.09 -4.23
N ILE A 411 -8.67 -3.93 -4.78
CA ILE A 411 -8.87 -3.66 -6.20
C ILE A 411 -7.85 -2.60 -6.60
N PHE A 412 -7.02 -2.89 -7.60
CA PHE A 412 -6.14 -1.91 -8.21
C PHE A 412 -6.68 -1.38 -9.53
N VAL A 413 -6.42 -0.10 -9.79
CA VAL A 413 -6.59 0.55 -11.09
C VAL A 413 -5.26 1.08 -11.61
N PRO A 414 -5.09 1.26 -12.94
CA PRO A 414 -3.86 1.80 -13.51
C PRO A 414 -3.42 3.13 -12.90
N CYS A 415 -2.10 3.27 -12.74
CA CYS A 415 -1.46 4.55 -12.47
C CYS A 415 -0.52 4.88 -13.62
N ARG A 416 -0.64 6.09 -14.19
CA ARG A 416 0.13 6.49 -15.36
C ARG A 416 1.63 6.45 -15.10
N GLU A 417 2.35 5.73 -15.95
CA GLU A 417 3.79 5.46 -15.85
C GLU A 417 4.20 4.79 -14.52
N GLY A 418 3.24 4.28 -13.75
CA GLY A 418 3.47 3.76 -12.40
C GLY A 418 3.96 4.81 -11.39
N ILE A 419 3.78 6.11 -11.68
CA ILE A 419 4.27 7.20 -10.82
C ILE A 419 3.30 7.40 -9.65
N THR A 420 3.81 7.33 -8.41
CA THR A 420 3.09 7.67 -7.17
C THR A 420 4.02 8.43 -6.20
N HIS A 421 3.49 8.89 -5.06
CA HIS A 421 4.19 9.77 -4.11
C HIS A 421 4.83 10.98 -4.82
N ASN A 422 4.14 11.46 -5.87
CA ASN A 422 4.60 12.49 -6.75
C ASN A 422 3.43 13.37 -7.19
N PRO A 423 3.61 14.70 -7.31
CA PRO A 423 2.56 15.60 -7.78
C PRO A 423 1.94 15.25 -9.14
N THR A 424 2.67 14.52 -10.01
CA THR A 424 2.22 14.15 -11.37
C THR A 424 1.44 12.83 -11.42
N GLU A 425 1.25 12.15 -10.29
CA GLU A 425 0.42 10.95 -10.17
C GLU A 425 -0.92 11.15 -10.86
N TYR A 426 -1.32 10.16 -11.65
CA TYR A 426 -2.53 10.25 -12.45
C TYR A 426 -3.17 8.89 -12.66
N CYS A 427 -4.45 8.80 -12.29
CA CYS A 427 -5.37 7.76 -12.71
C CYS A 427 -6.46 8.38 -13.60
N SER A 428 -6.82 7.70 -14.69
CA SER A 428 -7.80 8.22 -15.63
C SER A 428 -9.22 8.24 -15.03
N PRO A 429 -10.08 9.20 -15.43
CA PRO A 429 -11.49 9.19 -15.01
C PRO A 429 -12.22 7.88 -15.27
N THR A 430 -11.91 7.22 -16.39
CA THR A 430 -12.48 5.93 -16.76
C THR A 430 -12.06 4.84 -15.78
N ASP A 431 -10.78 4.79 -15.42
CA ASP A 431 -10.23 3.78 -14.53
C ASP A 431 -10.69 4.00 -13.08
N CYS A 432 -10.70 5.24 -12.59
CA CYS A 432 -11.32 5.57 -11.29
C CYS A 432 -12.77 5.08 -11.23
N GLY A 433 -13.56 5.35 -12.28
CA GLY A 433 -14.95 4.92 -12.36
C GLY A 433 -15.11 3.40 -12.48
N ASN A 434 -14.24 2.72 -13.22
CA ASN A 434 -14.23 1.26 -13.32
C ASN A 434 -13.92 0.62 -11.96
N GLY A 435 -12.87 1.10 -11.27
CA GLY A 435 -12.50 0.64 -9.94
C GLY A 435 -13.62 0.79 -8.92
N ALA A 436 -14.23 1.98 -8.84
CA ALA A 436 -15.35 2.24 -7.94
C ALA A 436 -16.58 1.37 -8.25
N GLN A 437 -16.85 1.10 -9.53
CA GLN A 437 -17.95 0.20 -9.92
C GLN A 437 -17.65 -1.25 -9.52
N VAL A 438 -16.42 -1.73 -9.71
CA VAL A 438 -16.03 -3.08 -9.27
C VAL A 438 -16.09 -3.20 -7.75
N LEU A 439 -15.69 -2.16 -7.01
CA LEU A 439 -15.81 -2.09 -5.56
C LEU A 439 -17.26 -2.26 -5.09
N LEU A 440 -18.18 -1.48 -5.65
CA LEU A 440 -19.62 -1.61 -5.37
C LEU A 440 -20.15 -3.01 -5.71
N ASN A 441 -19.79 -3.53 -6.88
CA ASN A 441 -20.22 -4.87 -7.31
C ASN A 441 -19.71 -5.97 -6.35
N ALA A 442 -18.45 -5.88 -5.92
CA ALA A 442 -17.84 -6.84 -5.00
C ALA A 442 -18.53 -6.83 -3.63
N VAL A 443 -18.82 -5.64 -3.08
CA VAL A 443 -19.53 -5.48 -1.81
C VAL A 443 -20.95 -6.04 -1.87
N LEU A 444 -21.70 -5.76 -2.94
CA LEU A 444 -23.05 -6.31 -3.14
C LEU A 444 -23.05 -7.84 -3.29
N ARG A 445 -22.03 -8.40 -3.95
CA ARG A 445 -21.85 -9.85 -4.06
C ARG A 445 -21.52 -10.47 -2.71
N TYR A 446 -20.64 -9.85 -1.93
CA TYR A 446 -20.29 -10.31 -0.60
C TYR A 446 -21.48 -10.23 0.37
N ASP A 447 -22.29 -9.17 0.29
CA ASP A 447 -23.54 -9.04 1.04
C ASP A 447 -24.55 -10.15 0.70
N HIS A 448 -24.74 -10.44 -0.59
CA HIS A 448 -25.57 -11.57 -1.03
C HIS A 448 -25.02 -12.92 -0.55
N TYR A 449 -23.71 -13.12 -0.67
CA TYR A 449 -23.04 -14.32 -0.19
C TYR A 449 -23.30 -14.56 1.30
N ARG A 450 -23.13 -13.53 2.12
CA ARG A 450 -23.42 -13.58 3.56
C ARG A 450 -24.88 -13.91 3.86
N SER A 451 -25.83 -13.38 3.09
CA SER A 451 -27.26 -13.58 3.35
C SER A 451 -27.75 -15.01 3.06
N THR A 452 -27.04 -15.73 2.19
CA THR A 452 -27.37 -17.12 1.82
C THR A 452 -26.71 -18.18 2.71
N LYS A 453 -25.74 -17.79 3.56
CA LYS A 453 -25.05 -18.68 4.51
C LYS A 453 -25.74 -18.79 5.87
N VAL A 454 -26.74 -17.96 6.13
CA VAL A 454 -27.48 -17.89 7.41
C VAL A 454 -28.74 -18.73 7.36
#